data_AF-A0A520CYD8-F1
#
_entry.id   AF-A0A520CYD8-F1
#
_cell.length_a   1.000
_cell.length_b   1.000
_cell.length_c   1.000
_cell.angle_alpha   90.00
_cell.angle_beta   90.00
_cell.angle_gamma   90.00
#
_symmetry.space_group_name_H-M   'P 1'
#
loop_
_entity.id
_entity.type
_entity.pdbx_description
1 polymer ?
#
loop_
_entity_poly.entity_id
_entity_poly.type
_entity_poly.pdbx_seq_one_letter_code
_entity_poly.pdbx_strand_id
1 'polypeptide(L)'
;DPDLWNFAYDRKILLLSPTNLITSLKLIVDLWKREYQNQNAIEIAEKGAKLYDKFFGFIANLESVGGYITKAKGKYDEAYNQLTDGRGNLVLQATELKNLGLKTKNTLNSGLVEKALVGNETDN
;
A
#
# COMPACT_ATOMS: atom_id res chain seq x y z
N ASP A 1 -27.70 49.70 -42.69
CA ASP A 1 -26.38 50.32 -42.85
C ASP A 1 -25.25 49.44 -42.35
N PRO A 2 -24.25 49.17 -43.21
CA PRO A 2 -22.97 48.56 -42.83
C PRO A 2 -22.23 49.33 -41.73
N ASP A 3 -22.39 50.66 -41.67
CA ASP A 3 -21.69 51.52 -40.70
C ASP A 3 -22.13 51.26 -39.25
N LEU A 4 -23.39 50.90 -39.03
CA LEU A 4 -23.89 50.56 -37.69
C LEU A 4 -23.32 49.23 -37.17
N TRP A 5 -23.09 48.27 -38.07
CA TRP A 5 -22.50 46.98 -37.75
C TRP A 5 -21.03 47.12 -37.36
N ASN A 6 -20.25 47.90 -38.13
CA ASN A 6 -18.86 48.19 -37.81
C ASN A 6 -18.75 48.95 -36.49
N PHE A 7 -19.58 49.99 -36.28
CA PHE A 7 -19.61 50.76 -35.04
C PHE A 7 -19.92 49.90 -33.80
N ALA A 8 -20.88 48.97 -33.92
CA ALA A 8 -21.21 48.06 -32.83
C ALA A 8 -20.06 47.06 -32.56
N TYR A 9 -19.46 46.51 -33.62
CA TYR A 9 -18.37 45.55 -33.51
C TYR A 9 -17.11 46.16 -32.87
N ASP A 10 -16.74 47.39 -33.24
CA ASP A 10 -15.62 48.13 -32.63
C ASP A 10 -15.83 48.36 -31.13
N ARG A 11 -17.09 48.39 -30.68
CA ARG A 11 -17.48 48.50 -29.27
C ARG A 11 -17.73 47.15 -28.59
N LYS A 12 -17.41 46.03 -29.24
CA LYS A 12 -17.67 44.65 -28.77
C LYS A 12 -19.16 44.35 -28.55
N ILE A 13 -20.05 45.02 -29.29
CA ILE A 13 -21.49 44.82 -29.27
C ILE A 13 -21.89 43.97 -30.49
N LEU A 14 -22.43 42.78 -30.24
CA LEU A 14 -22.97 41.90 -31.26
C LEU A 14 -24.44 42.25 -31.54
N LEU A 15 -24.73 42.69 -32.76
CA LEU A 15 -26.10 42.89 -33.23
C LEU A 15 -26.68 41.55 -33.66
N LEU A 16 -27.81 41.15 -33.07
CA LEU A 16 -28.45 39.85 -33.28
C LEU A 16 -29.86 40.03 -33.83
N SER A 17 -30.24 39.24 -34.83
CA SER A 17 -31.65 39.04 -35.21
C SER A 17 -32.32 38.01 -34.29
N PRO A 18 -33.66 37.97 -34.18
CA PRO A 18 -34.36 36.98 -33.34
C PRO A 18 -33.94 35.53 -33.61
N THR A 19 -33.65 35.20 -34.86
CA THR A 19 -33.17 33.88 -35.29
C THR A 19 -31.73 33.59 -34.83
N ASN A 20 -30.83 34.59 -34.91
CA ASN A 20 -29.42 34.42 -34.52
C ASN A 20 -29.20 34.47 -33.00
N LEU A 21 -30.15 35.03 -32.25
CA LEU A 21 -30.12 35.08 -30.79
C LEU A 21 -30.18 33.67 -30.17
N ILE A 22 -31.09 32.82 -30.63
CA ILE A 22 -31.24 31.45 -30.13
C ILE A 22 -29.97 30.65 -30.39
N THR A 23 -29.40 30.76 -31.59
CA THR A 23 -28.13 30.11 -31.94
C THR A 23 -27.00 30.60 -31.05
N SER A 24 -26.90 31.91 -30.82
CA SER A 24 -25.86 32.50 -29.97
C SER A 24 -25.98 32.04 -28.51
N LEU A 25 -27.20 32.00 -27.97
CA LEU A 25 -27.44 31.50 -26.61
C LEU A 25 -27.08 30.02 -26.48
N LYS A 26 -27.44 29.20 -27.47
CA LYS A 26 -27.08 27.77 -27.49
C LYS A 26 -25.57 27.57 -27.54
N LEU A 27 -24.85 28.37 -28.33
CA LEU A 27 -23.38 28.36 -28.37
C LEU A 27 -22.75 28.71 -27.02
N ILE A 28 -23.30 29.68 -26.30
CA ILE A 28 -22.82 30.03 -24.94
C ILE A 28 -23.02 28.85 -23.98
N VAL A 29 -24.20 28.20 -24.01
CA VAL A 29 -24.48 27.02 -23.18
C VAL A 29 -23.53 25.87 -23.52
N ASP A 30 -23.31 25.60 -24.81
CA ASP A 30 -22.39 24.55 -25.26
C ASP A 30 -20.94 24.87 -24.86
N LEU A 31 -20.54 26.14 -24.91
CA LEU A 31 -19.22 26.61 -24.47
C LEU A 31 -19.02 26.38 -22.97
N TRP A 32 -19.99 26.74 -22.13
CA TRP A 32 -19.92 26.49 -20.69
C TRP A 32 -19.89 25.00 -20.36
N LYS A 33 -20.69 24.18 -21.07
CA LYS A 33 -20.67 22.74 -20.89
C LYS A 33 -19.30 22.15 -21.22
N ARG A 34 -18.69 22.62 -22.32
CA ARG A 34 -17.32 22.22 -22.71
C ARG A 34 -16.29 22.66 -21.67
N GLU A 35 -16.38 23.89 -21.17
CA GLU A 35 -15.46 24.41 -20.16
C GLU A 35 -15.55 23.60 -18.87
N TYR A 36 -16.76 23.31 -18.39
CA TYR A 36 -16.98 22.48 -17.21
C TYR A 36 -16.41 21.06 -17.38
N GLN A 37 -16.61 20.45 -18.56
CA GLN A 37 -16.01 19.15 -18.87
C GLN A 37 -14.48 19.20 -18.89
N ASN A 38 -13.89 20.27 -19.42
CA ASN A 38 -12.45 20.47 -19.45
C ASN A 38 -11.87 20.60 -18.03
N GLN A 39 -12.49 21.42 -17.18
CA GLN A 39 -12.08 21.58 -15.78
C GLN A 39 -12.17 20.25 -15.01
N ASN A 40 -13.27 19.50 -15.17
CA ASN A 40 -13.39 18.18 -14.56
C ASN A 40 -12.33 17.20 -15.06
N ALA A 41 -12.01 17.21 -16.36
CA ALA A 41 -10.98 16.33 -16.92
C ALA A 41 -9.60 16.64 -16.33
N ILE A 42 -9.27 17.92 -16.16
CA ILE A 42 -8.04 18.37 -15.50
C ILE A 42 -8.02 17.90 -14.04
N GLU A 43 -9.10 18.11 -13.28
CA GLU A 43 -9.17 17.69 -11.88
C GLU A 43 -9.06 16.18 -11.73
N ILE A 44 -9.69 15.40 -12.62
CA ILE A 44 -9.57 13.93 -12.67
C ILE A 44 -8.13 13.52 -12.94
N ALA A 45 -7.45 14.15 -13.89
CA ALA A 45 -6.05 13.86 -14.20
C ALA A 45 -5.13 14.15 -13.01
N GLU A 46 -5.30 15.30 -12.34
CA GLU A 46 -4.51 15.65 -11.15
C GLU A 46 -4.76 14.69 -9.98
N LYS A 47 -6.02 14.36 -9.71
CA LYS A 47 -6.37 13.38 -8.67
C LYS A 47 -5.84 12.00 -9.02
N GLY A 48 -5.92 11.61 -10.30
CA GLY A 48 -5.39 10.35 -10.81
C GLY A 48 -3.89 10.22 -10.61
N ALA A 49 -3.12 11.27 -10.94
CA ALA A 49 -1.69 11.31 -10.72
C ALA A 49 -1.34 11.16 -9.22
N LYS A 50 -1.96 11.97 -8.35
CA LYS A 50 -1.76 11.89 -6.89
C LYS A 50 -2.13 10.53 -6.32
N LEU A 51 -3.20 9.90 -6.83
CA LEU A 51 -3.62 8.57 -6.42
C LEU A 51 -2.58 7.52 -6.84
N TYR A 52 -2.08 7.60 -8.07
CA TYR A 52 -1.07 6.68 -8.59
C TYR A 52 0.22 6.75 -7.76
N ASP A 53 0.71 7.95 -7.44
CA ASP A 53 1.90 8.14 -6.61
C ASP A 53 1.73 7.54 -5.21
N LYS A 54 0.56 7.77 -4.59
CA LYS A 54 0.24 7.17 -3.27
C LYS A 54 0.15 5.66 -3.35
N PHE A 55 -0.44 5.13 -4.42
CA PHE A 55 -0.56 3.69 -4.62
C PHE A 55 0.82 3.04 -4.78
N PHE A 56 1.72 3.67 -5.55
CA PHE A 56 3.10 3.21 -5.68
C PHE A 56 3.82 3.18 -4.31
N GLY A 57 3.72 4.26 -3.52
CA GLY A 57 4.29 4.30 -2.17
C GLY A 57 3.69 3.23 -1.23
N PHE A 58 2.39 2.93 -1.38
CA PHE A 58 1.73 1.87 -0.62
C PHE A 58 2.28 0.48 -0.97
N ILE A 59 2.55 0.18 -2.24
CA ILE A 59 3.19 -1.08 -2.65
C ILE A 59 4.55 -1.24 -1.98
N ALA A 60 5.40 -0.21 -2.00
CA ALA A 60 6.72 -0.26 -1.37
C ALA A 60 6.63 -0.50 0.15
N ASN A 61 5.63 0.08 0.83
CA ASN A 61 5.37 -0.19 2.23
C ASN A 61 4.98 -1.65 2.46
N LEU A 62 4.12 -2.21 1.60
CA LEU A 62 3.68 -3.60 1.72
C LEU A 62 4.84 -4.60 1.49
N GLU A 63 5.69 -4.34 0.51
CA GLU A 63 6.92 -5.12 0.28
C GLU A 63 7.85 -5.07 1.50
N SER A 64 8.01 -3.90 2.11
CA SER A 64 8.81 -3.73 3.32
C SER A 64 8.26 -4.56 4.48
N VAL A 65 6.93 -4.56 4.67
CA VAL A 65 6.27 -5.41 5.68
C VAL A 65 6.52 -6.89 5.41
N GLY A 66 6.40 -7.34 4.16
CA GLY A 66 6.73 -8.70 3.76
C GLY A 66 8.16 -9.08 4.15
N GLY A 67 9.13 -8.19 3.89
CA GLY A 67 10.52 -8.36 4.30
C GLY A 67 10.70 -8.47 5.82
N TYR A 68 9.99 -7.67 6.61
CA TYR A 68 10.04 -7.76 8.07
C TYR A 68 9.46 -9.08 8.59
N ILE A 69 8.38 -9.59 7.99
CA ILE A 69 7.81 -10.89 8.35
C ILE A 69 8.81 -12.01 8.08
N THR A 70 9.48 -12.00 6.92
CA THR A 70 10.51 -12.99 6.61
C THR A 70 11.67 -12.93 7.60
N LYS A 71 12.13 -11.72 7.97
CA LYS A 71 13.19 -11.55 8.98
C LYS A 71 12.75 -12.04 10.36
N ALA A 72 11.52 -11.70 10.78
CA ALA A 72 10.98 -12.15 12.06
C ALA A 72 10.86 -13.68 12.10
N LYS A 73 10.40 -14.29 11.00
CA LYS A 73 10.38 -15.75 10.86
C LYS A 73 11.77 -16.36 10.96
N GLY A 74 12.76 -15.81 10.26
CA GLY A 74 14.15 -16.27 10.36
C GLY A 74 14.68 -16.21 11.79
N LYS A 75 14.40 -15.12 12.53
CA LYS A 75 14.79 -15.00 13.94
C LYS A 75 14.05 -15.97 14.86
N TYR A 76 12.78 -16.24 14.57
CA TYR A 76 12.03 -17.28 15.26
C TYR A 76 12.64 -18.66 15.04
N ASP A 77 12.94 -19.01 13.79
CA ASP A 77 13.54 -20.30 13.43
C ASP A 77 14.93 -20.46 14.07
N GLU A 78 15.77 -19.42 14.04
CA GLU A 78 17.07 -19.40 14.73
C GLU A 78 16.93 -19.67 16.24
N ALA A 79 16.00 -18.98 16.91
CA ALA A 79 15.77 -19.14 18.35
C ALA A 79 15.20 -20.53 18.68
N TYR A 80 14.32 -21.05 17.82
CA TYR A 80 13.76 -22.39 17.98
C TYR A 80 14.83 -23.48 17.81
N ASN A 81 15.72 -23.32 16.83
CA ASN A 81 16.85 -24.23 16.65
C ASN A 81 17.78 -24.23 17.88
N GLN A 82 18.09 -23.06 18.45
CA GLN A 82 18.88 -22.99 19.70
C GLN A 82 18.18 -23.67 20.88
N LEU A 83 16.84 -23.67 20.88
CA LEU A 83 16.04 -24.32 21.90
C LEU A 83 16.04 -25.86 21.74
N THR A 84 15.85 -26.39 20.52
CA THR A 84 15.57 -27.83 20.33
C THR A 84 16.56 -28.59 19.46
N ASP A 85 17.16 -27.99 18.43
CA ASP A 85 17.79 -28.75 17.34
C ASP A 85 19.31 -28.58 17.30
N GLY A 86 19.86 -27.46 17.79
CA GLY A 86 21.31 -27.20 17.76
C GLY A 86 22.13 -28.14 18.66
N ARG A 87 23.40 -28.35 18.30
CA ARG A 87 24.37 -29.11 19.12
C ARG A 87 24.49 -28.49 20.51
N GLY A 88 24.04 -29.24 21.53
CA GLY A 88 23.96 -28.73 22.90
C GLY A 88 22.81 -27.76 23.12
N ASN A 89 21.67 -27.97 22.46
CA ASN A 89 20.47 -27.14 22.64
C ASN A 89 20.03 -27.04 24.11
N LEU A 90 19.32 -25.96 24.42
CA LEU A 90 18.96 -25.60 25.79
C LEU A 90 18.08 -26.65 26.48
N VAL A 91 17.24 -27.36 25.74
CA VAL A 91 16.35 -28.41 26.28
C VAL A 91 17.17 -29.62 26.73
N LEU A 92 18.14 -30.05 25.95
CA LEU A 92 19.05 -31.13 26.33
C LEU A 92 19.90 -30.73 27.54
N GLN A 93 20.52 -29.55 27.51
CA GLN A 93 21.34 -29.06 28.64
C GLN A 93 20.54 -28.97 29.95
N ALA A 94 19.32 -28.43 29.89
CA ALA A 94 18.44 -28.34 31.05
C ALA A 94 18.02 -29.74 31.57
N THR A 95 17.83 -30.69 30.66
CA THR A 95 17.45 -32.08 31.00
C THR A 95 18.63 -32.83 31.64
N GLU A 96 19.84 -32.68 31.10
CA GLU A 96 21.08 -33.22 31.69
C GLU A 96 21.31 -32.67 33.11
N LEU A 97 21.19 -31.36 33.31
CA LEU A 97 21.32 -30.74 34.62
C LEU A 97 20.29 -31.28 35.63
N LYS A 98 19.04 -31.47 35.20
CA LYS A 98 18.01 -32.08 36.05
C LYS A 98 18.37 -33.51 36.44
N ASN A 99 18.90 -34.30 35.50
CA ASN A 99 19.35 -35.67 35.75
C ASN A 99 20.53 -35.72 36.75
N LEU A 100 21.36 -34.68 36.80
CA LEU A 100 22.44 -34.52 37.78
C LEU A 100 21.96 -34.09 39.18
N GLY A 101 20.65 -34.00 39.41
CA GLY A 101 20.06 -33.78 40.74
C GLY A 101 19.61 -32.36 41.04
N LEU A 102 19.47 -31.50 40.01
CA LEU A 102 18.92 -30.16 40.18
C LEU A 102 17.44 -30.24 40.65
N LYS A 103 17.14 -29.69 41.83
CA LYS A 103 15.77 -29.67 42.38
C LYS A 103 14.95 -28.55 41.73
N THR A 104 14.23 -28.85 40.65
CA THR A 104 13.31 -27.90 40.00
C THR A 104 11.85 -28.19 40.37
N LYS A 105 11.07 -27.13 40.61
CA LYS A 105 9.61 -27.25 40.85
C LYS A 105 8.81 -27.47 39.56
N ASN A 106 9.33 -27.02 38.43
CA ASN A 106 8.71 -27.12 37.12
C ASN A 106 9.49 -28.11 36.24
N THR A 107 8.76 -28.89 35.45
CA THR A 107 9.31 -29.88 34.53
C THR A 107 9.06 -29.46 33.09
N LEU A 108 10.07 -29.61 32.23
CA LEU A 108 9.91 -29.42 30.79
C LEU A 108 8.90 -30.44 30.23
N ASN A 109 8.16 -30.04 29.20
CA ASN A 109 7.19 -30.91 28.54
C ASN A 109 7.92 -32.07 27.85
N SER A 110 7.48 -33.31 28.12
CA SER A 110 8.04 -34.54 27.57
C SER A 110 8.15 -34.53 26.04
N GLY A 111 7.15 -34.00 25.34
CA GLY A 111 7.17 -33.95 23.87
C GLY A 111 8.21 -32.99 23.30
N LEU A 112 8.58 -31.95 24.06
CA LEU A 112 9.63 -31.00 23.66
C LEU A 112 11.03 -31.60 23.88
N VAL A 113 11.19 -32.40 24.94
CA VAL A 113 12.44 -33.13 25.24
C VAL A 113 12.67 -34.24 24.22
N GLU A 114 11.63 -35.02 23.88
CA GLU A 114 11.71 -36.07 22.85
C GLU A 114 12.10 -35.48 21.49
N LYS A 115 11.44 -34.39 21.07
CA LYS A 115 11.79 -33.70 19.82
C LYS A 115 13.25 -33.23 19.80
N ALA A 116 13.75 -32.70 20.92
CA ALA A 116 15.13 -32.23 21.03
C ALA A 116 16.18 -33.36 21.03
N LEU A 117 15.81 -34.56 21.50
CA LEU A 117 16.66 -35.75 21.41
C LEU A 117 16.75 -36.27 19.97
N VAL A 118 15.61 -36.41 19.29
CA VAL A 118 15.55 -36.88 17.89
C VAL A 118 16.28 -35.93 16.93
N GLY A 119 16.13 -34.61 17.11
CA GLY A 119 16.80 -33.62 16.27
C GLY A 119 18.33 -33.67 16.35
N ASN A 120 18.88 -34.03 17.53
CA ASN A 120 20.33 -34.13 17.74
C ASN A 120 20.91 -35.45 17.21
N GLU A 121 20.09 -36.50 17.05
CA GLU A 121 20.51 -37.77 16.43
C GLU A 121 20.60 -37.68 14.89
N THR A 122 19.81 -36.79 14.26
CA THR A 122 19.82 -36.60 12.80
C THR A 122 20.98 -35.74 12.28
N ASP A 123 21.64 -34.97 13.15
CA ASP A 123 22.76 -34.06 12.80
C ASP A 123 24.16 -34.67 13.07
N ASN A 124 24.24 -35.95 13.45
CA ASN A 124 25.46 -36.65 13.84
C ASN A 124 25.95 -37.68 12.79
#